data_AF-A0AAC8XS88-F1
#
_entry.id   AF-A0AAC8XS88-F1
#
_cell.length_a   1.000
_cell.length_b   1.000
_cell.length_c   1.000
_cell.angle_alpha   90.00
_cell.angle_beta   90.00
_cell.angle_gamma   90.00
#
_symmetry.space_group_name_H-M   'P 1'
#
loop_
_entity.id
_entity.type
_entity.pdbx_description
1 polymer ?
#
loop_
_entity_poly.entity_id
_entity_poly.type
_entity_poly.pdbx_seq_one_letter_code
_entity_poly.pdbx_strand_id
1 'polypeptide(L)'
;MAFTAIKSIKAGVTLCAAFAISSSAFAQAPVVDANGGSNLEQRIAVLERIVKSRTEMQHRLQTQLDNMQSEVDQLRGSVEVNTNELEKVLERQRELYLEIDKRVEALKQGGLANAGGAGASLSNSAGVTPSTGSSSPQEGEDEAYDSAVNLILKSREYDKAIPAFQSFIQRFPNSEYAPNAHYWLGQLLFNKQQWDDAIEQFNIVSNRFSDSVKRPDALLKLGVIAERTGDSSGARNFFQQVISEYPNSSAKRLAESRLNNL
;
A
#
# COMPACT_ATOMS: atom_id res chain seq x y z
N MET A 1 7.51 -72.90 -17.01
CA MET A 1 8.27 -71.64 -16.95
C MET A 1 7.68 -70.67 -17.96
N ALA A 2 7.71 -69.38 -17.61
CA ALA A 2 7.15 -68.21 -18.29
C ALA A 2 7.32 -68.15 -19.82
N PHE A 3 6.40 -67.47 -20.53
CA PHE A 3 6.63 -66.10 -21.02
C PHE A 3 5.40 -65.49 -21.74
N THR A 4 5.26 -64.19 -21.52
CA THR A 4 4.26 -63.20 -21.96
C THR A 4 4.29 -62.91 -23.47
N ALA A 5 3.16 -62.52 -24.08
CA ALA A 5 3.17 -61.60 -25.23
C ALA A 5 1.86 -60.83 -25.42
N ILE A 6 1.99 -59.51 -25.49
CA ILE A 6 0.96 -58.47 -25.59
C ILE A 6 0.94 -57.91 -27.02
N LYS A 7 -0.28 -57.83 -27.59
CA LYS A 7 -0.88 -56.75 -28.41
C LYS A 7 -0.05 -56.11 -29.54
N SER A 8 -0.48 -56.40 -30.77
CA SER A 8 -0.09 -55.74 -32.03
C SER A 8 -0.92 -54.47 -32.29
N ILE A 9 -0.26 -53.41 -32.77
CA ILE A 9 -0.85 -52.10 -33.09
C ILE A 9 -0.25 -51.58 -34.41
N LYS A 10 -1.15 -51.03 -35.24
CA LYS A 10 -1.00 -50.04 -36.34
C LYS A 10 -0.50 -50.49 -37.73
N ALA A 11 -1.48 -50.66 -38.62
CA ALA A 11 -1.52 -50.13 -39.99
C ALA A 11 -2.69 -49.13 -40.03
N GLY A 12 -2.83 -48.11 -40.87
CA GLY A 12 -2.14 -47.61 -42.05
C GLY A 12 -3.03 -46.47 -42.58
N VAL A 13 -2.42 -45.41 -43.13
CA VAL A 13 -3.08 -44.18 -43.60
C VAL A 13 -3.80 -44.42 -44.93
N THR A 14 -5.03 -43.95 -45.12
CA THR A 14 -5.56 -43.63 -46.47
C THR A 14 -6.60 -42.50 -46.43
N LEU A 15 -6.33 -41.54 -47.31
CA LEU A 15 -6.98 -40.29 -47.65
C LEU A 15 -8.25 -40.52 -48.51
N CYS A 16 -9.37 -39.87 -48.20
CA CYS A 16 -10.44 -39.60 -49.18
C CYS A 16 -11.33 -38.41 -48.74
N ALA A 17 -11.67 -37.58 -49.71
CA ALA A 17 -12.25 -36.25 -49.55
C ALA A 17 -13.79 -36.22 -49.63
N ALA A 18 -14.35 -35.19 -48.95
CA ALA A 18 -15.60 -34.46 -49.14
C ALA A 18 -16.81 -35.12 -49.86
N PHE A 19 -17.96 -35.16 -49.19
CA PHE A 19 -19.24 -34.70 -49.74
C PHE A 19 -20.19 -34.27 -48.60
N ALA A 20 -20.68 -33.03 -48.67
CA ALA A 20 -21.62 -32.44 -47.74
C ALA A 20 -23.05 -32.88 -48.06
N ILE A 21 -23.83 -33.25 -47.03
CA ILE A 21 -25.29 -33.30 -47.11
C ILE A 21 -25.86 -32.55 -45.91
N SER A 22 -26.45 -31.40 -46.20
CA SER A 22 -27.10 -30.48 -45.29
C SER A 22 -28.28 -31.12 -44.59
N SER A 23 -28.27 -31.17 -43.26
CA SER A 23 -29.42 -31.59 -42.45
C SER A 23 -30.07 -30.36 -41.82
N SER A 24 -31.15 -29.87 -42.42
CA SER A 24 -32.03 -28.85 -41.83
C SER A 24 -32.96 -29.51 -40.82
N ALA A 25 -32.68 -29.33 -39.53
CA ALA A 25 -33.60 -29.68 -38.45
C ALA A 25 -34.60 -28.52 -38.24
N PHE A 26 -35.88 -28.77 -38.52
CA PHE A 26 -36.98 -27.89 -38.15
C PHE A 26 -37.10 -27.83 -36.62
N ALA A 27 -36.96 -26.63 -36.04
CA ALA A 27 -37.36 -26.37 -34.66
C ALA A 27 -38.88 -26.35 -34.58
N GLN A 28 -39.49 -27.25 -33.81
CA GLN A 28 -40.91 -27.13 -33.48
C GLN A 28 -41.09 -25.96 -32.52
N ALA A 29 -41.83 -24.94 -32.97
CA ALA A 29 -42.23 -23.81 -32.15
C ALA A 29 -43.21 -24.28 -31.05
N PRO A 30 -43.09 -23.77 -29.81
CA PRO A 30 -43.99 -24.16 -28.74
C PRO A 30 -45.41 -23.66 -29.02
N VAL A 31 -46.37 -24.58 -28.95
CA VAL A 31 -47.81 -24.29 -29.08
C VAL A 31 -48.28 -23.67 -27.77
N VAL A 32 -48.79 -22.43 -27.83
CA VAL A 32 -49.32 -21.71 -26.67
C VAL A 32 -50.83 -21.94 -26.60
N ASP A 33 -51.30 -22.57 -25.52
CA ASP A 33 -52.73 -22.71 -25.22
C ASP A 33 -53.38 -21.35 -24.98
N ALA A 34 -54.50 -21.12 -25.66
CA ALA A 34 -55.30 -19.91 -25.56
C ALA A 34 -56.18 -19.93 -24.30
N ASN A 35 -55.60 -19.61 -23.14
CA ASN A 35 -56.36 -19.21 -21.95
C ASN A 35 -55.80 -17.86 -21.43
N GLY A 36 -56.13 -16.79 -22.14
CA GLY A 36 -55.44 -15.49 -22.09
C GLY A 36 -55.75 -14.54 -20.92
N GLY A 37 -56.49 -14.99 -19.89
CA GLY A 37 -56.88 -14.14 -18.76
C GLY A 37 -55.81 -14.05 -17.65
N SER A 38 -55.25 -15.19 -17.23
CA SER A 38 -54.33 -15.29 -16.08
C SER A 38 -52.87 -14.97 -16.41
N ASN A 39 -52.49 -15.02 -17.69
CA ASN A 39 -51.12 -14.77 -18.15
C ASN A 39 -50.82 -13.26 -18.26
N LEU A 40 -51.82 -12.43 -18.59
CA LEU A 40 -51.64 -10.99 -18.73
C LEU A 40 -51.35 -10.31 -17.38
N GLU A 41 -52.10 -10.65 -16.33
CA GLU A 41 -51.87 -10.15 -14.98
C GLU A 41 -50.51 -10.56 -14.43
N GLN A 42 -50.08 -11.81 -14.68
CA GLN A 42 -48.74 -12.28 -14.30
C GLN A 42 -47.63 -11.50 -15.02
N ARG A 43 -47.79 -11.22 -16.32
CA ARG A 43 -46.83 -10.41 -17.09
C ARG A 43 -46.79 -8.96 -16.62
N ILE A 44 -47.94 -8.37 -16.28
CA ILE A 44 -48.02 -7.02 -15.71
C ILE A 44 -47.30 -6.97 -14.36
N ALA A 45 -47.53 -7.94 -13.47
CA ALA A 45 -46.86 -8.01 -12.17
C ALA A 45 -45.33 -8.16 -12.30
N VAL A 46 -44.85 -8.91 -13.29
CA VAL A 46 -43.41 -9.05 -13.59
C VAL A 46 -42.84 -7.74 -14.15
N LEU A 47 -43.56 -7.07 -15.07
CA LEU A 47 -43.14 -5.79 -15.62
C LEU A 47 -43.09 -4.70 -14.55
N GLU A 48 -44.09 -4.62 -13.68
CA GLU A 48 -44.10 -3.70 -12.54
C GLU A 48 -42.91 -3.94 -11.61
N ARG A 49 -42.57 -5.21 -11.33
CA ARG A 49 -41.39 -5.56 -10.53
C ARG A 49 -40.08 -5.18 -11.21
N ILE A 50 -39.96 -5.40 -12.51
CA ILE A 50 -38.75 -5.04 -13.30
C ILE A 50 -38.61 -3.51 -13.38
N VAL A 51 -39.70 -2.79 -13.59
CA VAL A 51 -39.69 -1.32 -13.62
C VAL A 51 -39.30 -0.80 -12.25
N LYS A 52 -39.91 -1.30 -11.18
CA LYS A 52 -39.58 -0.91 -9.81
C LYS A 52 -38.12 -1.21 -9.46
N SER A 53 -37.62 -2.40 -9.79
CA SER A 53 -36.21 -2.76 -9.54
C SER A 53 -35.25 -1.91 -10.37
N ARG A 54 -35.61 -1.56 -11.60
CA ARG A 54 -34.83 -0.66 -12.45
C ARG A 54 -34.80 0.76 -11.88
N THR A 55 -35.92 1.27 -11.38
CA THR A 55 -35.99 2.59 -10.74
C THR A 55 -35.19 2.61 -9.43
N GLU A 56 -35.26 1.55 -8.63
CA GLU A 56 -34.45 1.39 -7.41
C GLU A 56 -32.95 1.31 -7.72
N MET A 57 -32.56 0.57 -8.77
CA MET A 57 -31.19 0.51 -9.28
C MET A 57 -30.69 1.87 -9.78
N GLN A 58 -31.52 2.60 -10.54
CA GLN A 58 -31.20 3.94 -11.02
C GLN A 58 -30.98 4.89 -9.85
N HIS A 59 -31.84 4.81 -8.82
CA HIS A 59 -31.70 5.66 -7.64
C HIS A 59 -30.42 5.33 -6.86
N ARG A 60 -30.10 4.04 -6.64
CA ARG A 60 -28.83 3.64 -6.00
C ARG A 60 -27.61 4.14 -6.76
N LEU A 61 -27.63 4.05 -8.08
CA LEU A 61 -26.51 4.51 -8.92
C LEU A 61 -26.36 6.04 -8.84
N GLN A 62 -27.47 6.76 -8.73
CA GLN A 62 -27.47 8.20 -8.53
C GLN A 62 -26.91 8.59 -7.15
N THR A 63 -27.35 7.93 -6.07
CA THR A 63 -26.79 8.14 -4.73
C THR A 63 -25.29 7.83 -4.68
N GLN A 64 -24.84 6.81 -5.40
CA GLN A 64 -23.42 6.49 -5.50
C GLN A 64 -22.64 7.60 -6.21
N LEU A 65 -23.17 8.17 -7.30
CA LEU A 65 -22.56 9.32 -7.98
C LEU A 65 -22.49 10.54 -7.07
N ASP A 66 -23.55 10.83 -6.31
CA ASP A 66 -23.58 11.97 -5.38
C ASP A 66 -22.54 11.80 -4.27
N ASN A 67 -22.41 10.59 -3.71
CA ASN A 67 -21.38 10.27 -2.71
C ASN A 67 -19.97 10.40 -3.30
N MET A 68 -19.75 9.87 -4.51
CA MET A 68 -18.46 9.98 -5.19
C MET A 68 -18.09 11.44 -5.48
N GLN A 69 -19.07 12.26 -5.87
CA GLN A 69 -18.82 13.68 -6.13
C GLN A 69 -18.46 14.42 -4.85
N SER A 70 -19.16 14.14 -3.75
CA SER A 70 -18.84 14.70 -2.43
C SER A 70 -17.43 14.31 -1.96
N GLU A 71 -17.03 13.05 -2.18
CA GLU A 71 -15.69 12.58 -1.85
C GLU A 71 -14.62 13.26 -2.71
N VAL A 72 -14.87 13.45 -4.01
CA VAL A 72 -13.96 14.20 -4.91
C VAL A 72 -13.79 15.66 -4.44
N ASP A 73 -14.87 16.31 -4.02
CA ASP A 73 -14.81 17.67 -3.50
C ASP A 73 -14.01 17.75 -2.18
N GLN A 74 -14.20 16.79 -1.27
CA GLN A 74 -13.42 16.68 -0.04
C GLN A 74 -11.94 16.42 -0.31
N LEU A 75 -11.62 15.55 -1.27
CA LEU A 75 -10.25 15.28 -1.69
C LEU A 75 -9.61 16.53 -2.30
N ARG A 76 -10.33 17.26 -3.15
CA ARG A 76 -9.84 18.50 -3.74
C ARG A 76 -9.57 19.57 -2.68
N GLY A 77 -10.47 19.73 -1.71
CA GLY A 77 -10.24 20.63 -0.58
C GLY A 77 -9.04 20.23 0.26
N SER A 78 -8.87 18.92 0.51
CA SER A 78 -7.69 18.41 1.23
C SER A 78 -6.38 18.67 0.47
N VAL A 79 -6.39 18.55 -0.86
CA VAL A 79 -5.24 18.87 -1.71
C VAL A 79 -4.89 20.36 -1.60
N GLU A 80 -5.88 21.24 -1.68
CA GLU A 80 -5.66 22.69 -1.57
C GLU A 80 -5.06 23.09 -0.21
N VAL A 81 -5.60 22.53 0.89
CA VAL A 81 -5.05 22.73 2.24
C VAL A 81 -3.61 22.22 2.33
N ASN A 82 -3.34 21.00 1.85
CA ASN A 82 -2.00 20.43 1.88
C ASN A 82 -1.01 21.24 1.04
N THR A 83 -1.43 21.76 -0.12
CA THR A 83 -0.60 22.64 -0.94
C THR A 83 -0.26 23.94 -0.19
N ASN A 84 -1.23 24.54 0.50
CA ASN A 84 -0.98 25.75 1.28
C ASN A 84 -0.06 25.49 2.49
N GLU A 85 -0.24 24.37 3.20
CA GLU A 85 0.64 23.98 4.30
C GLU A 85 2.07 23.70 3.81
N LEU A 86 2.24 23.06 2.64
CA LEU A 86 3.55 22.89 2.00
C LEU A 86 4.21 24.24 1.68
N GLU A 87 3.45 25.20 1.16
CA GLU A 87 3.95 26.54 0.87
C GLU A 87 4.46 27.25 2.13
N LYS A 88 3.71 27.19 3.24
CA LYS A 88 4.13 27.72 4.54
C LYS A 88 5.39 27.05 5.07
N VAL A 89 5.52 25.73 4.91
CA VAL A 89 6.71 24.97 5.33
C VAL A 89 7.93 25.42 4.53
N LEU A 90 7.80 25.60 3.22
CA LEU A 90 8.89 26.09 2.37
C LEU A 90 9.29 27.53 2.71
N GLU A 91 8.32 28.40 3.00
CA GLU A 91 8.58 29.77 3.42
C GLU A 91 9.31 29.82 4.76
N ARG A 92 8.85 29.06 5.76
CA ARG A 92 9.55 28.90 7.05
C ARG A 92 10.96 28.35 6.86
N GLN A 93 11.15 27.37 5.98
CA GLN A 93 12.47 26.82 5.69
C GLN A 93 13.40 27.92 5.13
N ARG A 94 12.90 28.75 4.21
CA ARG A 94 13.65 29.87 3.64
C ARG A 94 14.02 30.92 4.70
N GLU A 95 13.09 31.29 5.57
CA GLU A 95 13.35 32.21 6.68
C GLU A 95 14.44 31.66 7.60
N LEU A 96 14.38 30.37 7.93
CA LEU A 96 15.35 29.71 8.79
C LEU A 96 16.75 29.68 8.17
N TYR A 97 16.86 29.49 6.84
CA TYR A 97 18.13 29.63 6.13
C TYR A 97 18.71 31.06 6.24
N LEU A 98 17.88 32.08 6.05
CA LEU A 98 18.30 33.49 6.18
C LEU A 98 18.73 33.83 7.61
N GLU A 99 18.09 33.23 8.61
CA GLU A 99 18.47 33.39 10.01
C GLU A 99 19.81 32.72 10.32
N ILE A 100 20.03 31.50 9.81
CA ILE A 100 21.31 30.79 9.95
C ILE A 100 22.44 31.63 9.33
N ASP A 101 22.25 32.17 8.12
CA ASP A 101 23.26 33.02 7.47
C ASP A 101 23.58 34.26 8.31
N LYS A 102 22.56 34.93 8.85
CA LYS A 102 22.74 36.07 9.76
C LYS A 102 23.50 35.68 11.03
N ARG A 103 23.18 34.53 11.62
CA ARG A 103 23.85 34.04 12.84
C ARG A 103 25.30 33.65 12.56
N VAL A 104 25.58 33.03 11.40
CA VAL A 104 26.94 32.69 10.98
C VAL A 104 27.75 33.95 10.72
N GLU A 105 27.19 34.97 10.06
CA GLU A 105 27.87 36.26 9.90
C GLU A 105 28.07 37.00 11.23
N ALA A 106 27.10 36.95 12.14
CA ALA A 106 27.25 37.48 13.50
C ALA A 106 28.34 36.73 14.29
N LEU A 107 28.47 35.41 14.12
CA LEU A 107 29.55 34.63 14.72
C LEU A 107 30.92 34.92 14.08
N LYS A 108 30.99 35.15 12.76
CA LYS A 108 32.22 35.60 12.11
C LYS A 108 32.65 36.99 12.56
N GLN A 109 31.70 37.90 12.79
CA GLN A 109 31.99 39.25 13.32
C GLN A 109 32.27 39.25 14.83
N GLY A 110 31.64 38.36 15.60
CA GLY A 110 31.87 38.20 17.04
C GLY A 110 33.04 37.29 17.43
N GLY A 111 33.58 36.51 16.49
CA GLY A 111 34.63 35.50 16.69
C GLY A 111 36.04 36.05 16.94
N LEU A 112 36.22 37.37 17.03
CA LEU A 112 37.49 38.00 17.40
C LEU A 112 37.58 38.39 18.90
N ALA A 113 36.56 38.09 19.72
CA ALA A 113 36.50 38.60 21.10
C ALA A 113 36.47 37.55 22.22
N ASN A 114 36.54 36.24 21.95
CA ASN A 114 36.54 35.28 23.06
C ASN A 114 37.26 33.96 22.74
N ALA A 115 38.59 34.00 22.74
CA ALA A 115 39.45 32.82 22.83
C ALA A 115 40.33 32.94 24.08
N GLY A 116 39.82 32.42 25.20
CA GLY A 116 40.56 32.31 26.45
C GLY A 116 39.92 31.25 27.34
N GLY A 117 40.50 30.04 27.35
CA GLY A 117 40.15 29.00 28.32
C GLY A 117 40.14 27.59 27.77
N ALA A 118 41.32 27.04 27.45
CA ALA A 118 41.53 25.61 27.36
C ALA A 118 41.86 25.06 28.76
N GLY A 119 41.22 23.98 29.18
CA GLY A 119 41.53 23.28 30.43
C GLY A 119 40.69 22.01 30.58
N ALA A 120 41.28 20.89 30.16
CA ALA A 120 40.69 19.57 30.13
C ALA A 120 40.45 18.97 31.53
N SER A 121 39.45 18.08 31.63
CA SER A 121 39.60 16.69 32.08
C SER A 121 38.23 16.07 32.36
N LEU A 122 38.05 14.80 31.99
CA LEU A 122 37.57 13.76 32.91
C LEU A 122 37.78 12.37 32.28
N SER A 123 38.35 11.49 33.08
CA SER A 123 38.58 10.07 32.81
C SER A 123 37.36 9.23 33.15
N ASN A 124 37.11 8.25 32.28
CA ASN A 124 36.78 6.84 32.51
C ASN A 124 35.46 6.37 33.21
N SER A 125 34.84 5.40 32.53
CA SER A 125 34.30 4.11 33.01
C SER A 125 32.78 3.86 32.94
N ALA A 126 32.45 2.91 32.06
CA ALA A 126 31.48 1.81 32.19
C ALA A 126 30.14 2.05 32.92
N GLY A 127 29.08 2.14 32.12
CA GLY A 127 27.69 1.84 32.51
C GLY A 127 26.95 1.30 31.29
N VAL A 128 26.54 0.04 31.33
CA VAL A 128 25.70 -0.60 30.32
C VAL A 128 24.26 -0.08 30.48
N THR A 129 23.77 0.60 29.46
CA THR A 129 22.35 0.84 29.20
C THR A 129 22.16 0.71 27.69
N PRO A 130 21.10 0.03 27.20
CA PRO A 130 20.78 0.07 25.78
C PRO A 130 20.36 1.50 25.47
N SER A 131 21.31 2.27 24.96
CA SER A 131 21.10 3.61 24.45
C SER A 131 20.13 3.51 23.27
N THR A 132 18.93 4.08 23.43
CA THR A 132 18.16 4.61 22.32
C THR A 132 19.10 5.55 21.55
N GLY A 133 19.66 5.02 20.46
CA GLY A 133 20.74 5.66 19.73
C GLY A 133 20.21 6.91 19.05
N SER A 134 20.50 8.07 19.62
CA SER A 134 20.72 9.27 18.81
C SER A 134 22.01 9.03 18.03
N SER A 135 21.88 8.37 16.88
CA SER A 135 22.96 8.19 15.93
C SER A 135 23.29 9.56 15.36
N SER A 136 24.49 10.08 15.63
CA SER A 136 25.00 11.23 14.89
C SER A 136 24.92 10.91 13.39
N PRO A 137 24.48 11.85 12.54
CA PRO A 137 24.31 11.57 11.12
C PRO A 137 25.58 10.98 10.50
N GLN A 138 25.45 9.81 9.88
CA GLN A 138 26.58 9.15 9.24
C GLN A 138 26.81 9.76 7.87
N GLU A 139 28.07 10.13 7.57
CA GLU A 139 28.42 10.77 6.30
C GLU A 139 27.91 9.95 5.09
N GLY A 140 27.13 10.62 4.24
CA GLY A 140 26.54 10.04 3.02
C GLY A 140 25.21 9.31 3.21
N GLU A 141 24.63 9.25 4.42
CA GLU A 141 23.32 8.62 4.59
C GLU A 141 22.19 9.43 3.94
N ASP A 142 22.21 10.76 4.05
CA ASP A 142 21.21 11.64 3.42
C ASP A 142 21.16 11.42 1.90
N GLU A 143 22.33 11.47 1.25
CA GLU A 143 22.45 11.27 -0.21
C GLU A 143 22.00 9.86 -0.62
N ALA A 144 22.40 8.83 0.14
CA ALA A 144 22.01 7.46 -0.14
C ALA A 144 20.49 7.27 -0.02
N TYR A 145 19.87 7.82 1.02
CA TYR A 145 18.43 7.77 1.21
C TYR A 145 17.68 8.54 0.12
N ASP A 146 18.10 9.77 -0.17
CA ASP A 146 17.48 10.61 -1.21
C ASP A 146 17.56 9.97 -2.59
N SER A 147 18.71 9.37 -2.93
CA SER A 147 18.87 8.65 -4.19
C SER A 147 17.88 7.48 -4.31
N ALA A 148 17.69 6.71 -3.23
CA ALA A 148 16.74 5.60 -3.18
C ALA A 148 15.28 6.09 -3.29
N VAL A 149 14.92 7.18 -2.60
CA VAL A 149 13.58 7.77 -2.66
C VAL A 149 13.29 8.36 -4.04
N ASN A 150 14.27 8.99 -4.69
CA ASN A 150 14.11 9.55 -6.03
C ASN A 150 13.77 8.47 -7.08
N LEU A 151 14.27 7.24 -6.92
CA LEU A 151 13.89 6.11 -7.77
C LEU A 151 12.38 5.81 -7.70
N ILE A 152 11.74 6.00 -6.54
CA ILE A 152 10.29 5.83 -6.38
C ILE A 152 9.54 7.04 -6.93
N LEU A 153 9.88 8.25 -6.47
CA LEU A 153 9.05 9.44 -6.65
C LEU A 153 9.24 10.12 -8.01
N LYS A 154 10.46 10.13 -8.54
CA LYS A 154 10.80 10.81 -9.80
C LYS A 154 10.86 9.83 -10.97
N SER A 155 11.67 8.78 -10.82
CA SER A 155 11.94 7.86 -11.92
C SER A 155 10.93 6.72 -12.05
N ARG A 156 10.18 6.42 -10.97
CA ARG A 156 9.26 5.27 -10.87
C ARG A 156 9.92 3.91 -11.17
N GLU A 157 11.22 3.82 -10.91
CA GLU A 157 12.06 2.64 -11.13
C GLU A 157 12.04 1.74 -9.88
N TYR A 158 10.88 1.16 -9.59
CA TYR A 158 10.65 0.37 -8.37
C TYR A 158 11.60 -0.82 -8.24
N ASP A 159 11.96 -1.47 -9.35
CA ASP A 159 12.91 -2.60 -9.36
C ASP A 159 14.34 -2.19 -8.97
N LYS A 160 14.73 -0.93 -9.24
CA LYS A 160 16.02 -0.38 -8.79
C LYS A 160 15.94 0.16 -7.37
N ALA A 161 14.76 0.63 -6.94
CA ALA A 161 14.57 1.15 -5.59
C ALA A 161 14.78 0.06 -4.52
N ILE A 162 14.34 -1.17 -4.77
CA ILE A 162 14.51 -2.31 -3.84
C ILE A 162 15.99 -2.51 -3.43
N PRO A 163 16.93 -2.77 -4.36
CA PRO A 163 18.33 -2.95 -4.00
C PRO A 163 18.97 -1.68 -3.43
N ALA A 164 18.49 -0.48 -3.80
CA ALA A 164 18.96 0.77 -3.21
C ALA A 164 18.59 0.89 -1.72
N PHE A 165 17.34 0.58 -1.34
CA PHE A 165 16.93 0.56 0.07
C PHE A 165 17.59 -0.57 0.86
N GLN A 166 17.78 -1.74 0.26
CA GLN A 166 18.54 -2.83 0.90
C GLN A 166 19.98 -2.40 1.21
N SER A 167 20.66 -1.77 0.25
CA SER A 167 22.01 -1.22 0.44
C SER A 167 22.05 -0.15 1.52
N PHE A 168 21.08 0.77 1.51
CA PHE A 168 20.93 1.80 2.54
C PHE A 168 20.81 1.19 3.95
N ILE A 169 19.89 0.23 4.13
CA ILE A 169 19.64 -0.44 5.42
C ILE A 169 20.88 -1.19 5.91
N GLN A 170 21.60 -1.86 5.00
CA GLN A 170 22.83 -2.58 5.35
C GLN A 170 23.95 -1.63 5.77
N ARG A 171 24.09 -0.49 5.08
CA ARG A 171 25.16 0.48 5.33
C ARG A 171 24.88 1.38 6.52
N PHE A 172 23.62 1.73 6.74
CA PHE A 172 23.18 2.67 7.79
C PHE A 172 22.06 2.07 8.67
N PRO A 173 22.29 0.92 9.35
CA PRO A 173 21.26 0.18 10.09
C PRO A 173 20.71 0.89 11.33
N ASN A 174 21.35 2.00 11.74
CA ASN A 174 20.97 2.84 12.87
C ASN A 174 20.62 4.27 12.44
N SER A 175 20.48 4.53 11.13
CA SER A 175 20.09 5.84 10.61
C SER A 175 18.74 6.31 11.16
N GLU A 176 18.55 7.62 11.30
CA GLU A 176 17.23 8.20 11.57
C GLU A 176 16.22 7.86 10.45
N TYR A 177 16.70 7.62 9.23
CA TYR A 177 15.85 7.17 8.11
C TYR A 177 15.59 5.66 8.09
N ALA A 178 16.27 4.86 8.94
CA ALA A 178 16.11 3.41 8.95
C ALA A 178 14.65 2.94 9.01
N PRO A 179 13.77 3.43 9.92
CA PRO A 179 12.37 3.03 9.92
C PRO A 179 11.63 3.39 8.62
N ASN A 180 11.93 4.54 8.02
CA ASN A 180 11.35 4.92 6.74
C ASN A 180 11.86 4.04 5.60
N ALA A 181 13.15 3.71 5.57
CA ALA A 181 13.76 2.85 4.56
C ALA A 181 13.18 1.43 4.59
N HIS A 182 13.04 0.84 5.79
CA HIS A 182 12.35 -0.44 5.97
C HIS A 182 10.88 -0.36 5.52
N TYR A 183 10.17 0.72 5.86
CA TYR A 183 8.79 0.91 5.42
C TYR A 183 8.67 1.00 3.89
N TRP A 184 9.54 1.77 3.22
CA TRP A 184 9.56 1.88 1.76
C TRP A 184 9.88 0.55 1.10
N LEU A 185 10.88 -0.17 1.60
CA LEU A 185 11.22 -1.51 1.10
C LEU A 185 10.04 -2.48 1.25
N GLY A 186 9.42 -2.51 2.42
CA GLY A 186 8.21 -3.32 2.67
C GLY A 186 7.07 -2.96 1.70
N GLN A 187 6.86 -1.67 1.42
CA GLN A 187 5.83 -1.22 0.48
C GLN A 187 6.14 -1.63 -0.98
N LEU A 188 7.40 -1.58 -1.39
CA LEU A 188 7.82 -2.05 -2.71
C LEU A 188 7.58 -3.56 -2.86
N LEU A 189 7.98 -4.34 -1.86
CA LEU A 189 7.79 -5.79 -1.81
C LEU A 189 6.30 -6.17 -1.77
N PHE A 190 5.51 -5.44 -0.99
CA PHE A 190 4.05 -5.58 -0.94
C PHE A 190 3.42 -5.39 -2.33
N ASN A 191 3.86 -4.37 -3.08
CA ASN A 191 3.35 -4.12 -4.43
C ASN A 191 3.73 -5.23 -5.42
N LYS A 192 4.86 -5.90 -5.19
CA LYS A 192 5.30 -7.09 -5.93
C LYS A 192 4.66 -8.39 -5.43
N GLN A 193 3.78 -8.31 -4.43
CA GLN A 193 3.14 -9.46 -3.77
C GLN A 193 4.13 -10.43 -3.12
N GLN A 194 5.33 -9.95 -2.78
CA GLN A 194 6.31 -10.67 -1.98
C GLN A 194 5.94 -10.53 -0.51
N TRP A 195 4.93 -11.29 -0.08
CA TRP A 195 4.30 -11.13 1.23
C TRP A 195 5.27 -11.38 2.38
N ASP A 196 6.04 -12.47 2.34
CA ASP A 196 6.97 -12.83 3.42
C ASP A 196 8.04 -11.77 3.61
N ASP A 197 8.67 -11.33 2.52
CA ASP A 197 9.70 -10.28 2.55
C ASP A 197 9.10 -8.95 3.04
N ALA A 198 7.89 -8.60 2.61
CA ALA A 198 7.21 -7.38 3.05
C ALA A 198 6.87 -7.43 4.55
N ILE A 199 6.40 -8.58 5.03
CA ILE A 199 6.12 -8.83 6.46
C ILE A 199 7.39 -8.62 7.28
N GLU A 200 8.53 -9.16 6.84
CA GLU A 200 9.80 -8.97 7.54
C GLU A 200 10.12 -7.48 7.73
N GLN A 201 10.04 -6.70 6.64
CA GLN A 201 10.36 -5.28 6.71
C GLN A 201 9.38 -4.48 7.58
N PHE A 202 8.08 -4.74 7.50
CA PHE A 202 7.10 -4.06 8.35
C PHE A 202 7.20 -4.49 9.82
N ASN A 203 7.58 -5.74 10.10
CA ASN A 203 7.88 -6.21 11.46
C ASN A 203 9.09 -5.49 12.05
N ILE A 204 10.12 -5.21 11.27
CA ILE A 204 11.26 -4.43 11.74
C ILE A 204 10.79 -3.03 12.17
N VAL A 205 9.98 -2.36 11.35
CA VAL A 205 9.42 -1.04 11.70
C VAL A 205 8.57 -1.10 12.98
N SER A 206 7.69 -2.09 13.08
CA SER A 206 6.75 -2.17 14.21
C SER A 206 7.36 -2.66 15.52
N ASN A 207 8.39 -3.51 15.47
CA ASN A 207 8.98 -4.11 16.67
C ASN A 207 10.26 -3.41 17.12
N ARG A 208 11.12 -2.96 16.19
CA ARG A 208 12.40 -2.31 16.52
C ARG A 208 12.28 -0.80 16.68
N PHE A 209 11.35 -0.17 15.97
CA PHE A 209 11.20 1.28 15.94
C PHE A 209 9.85 1.72 16.53
N SER A 210 9.63 1.43 17.82
CA SER A 210 8.37 1.70 18.55
C SER A 210 7.89 3.15 18.46
N ASP A 211 8.84 4.09 18.42
CA ASP A 211 8.56 5.52 18.48
C ASP A 211 8.46 6.15 17.06
N SER A 212 8.65 5.34 16.02
CA SER A 212 8.58 5.82 14.64
C SER A 212 7.18 6.23 14.25
N VAL A 213 7.07 7.38 13.57
CA VAL A 213 5.83 7.83 12.92
C VAL A 213 5.31 6.84 11.85
N LYS A 214 6.14 5.88 11.39
CA LYS A 214 5.75 4.82 10.44
C LYS A 214 5.25 3.54 11.09
N ARG A 215 5.40 3.38 12.40
CA ARG A 215 4.88 2.20 13.11
C ARG A 215 3.37 1.96 12.88
N PRO A 216 2.46 2.95 13.01
CA PRO A 216 1.04 2.71 12.75
C PRO A 216 0.77 2.25 11.30
N ASP A 217 1.47 2.83 10.32
CA ASP A 217 1.34 2.43 8.92
C ASP A 217 1.87 1.01 8.68
N ALA A 218 2.99 0.64 9.32
CA ALA A 218 3.56 -0.71 9.20
C ALA A 218 2.64 -1.78 9.80
N LEU A 219 2.07 -1.52 10.98
CA LEU A 219 1.07 -2.41 11.61
C LEU A 219 -0.18 -2.57 10.74
N LEU A 220 -0.68 -1.46 10.17
CA LEU A 220 -1.79 -1.52 9.22
C LEU A 220 -1.42 -2.40 8.01
N LYS A 221 -0.22 -2.26 7.45
CA LYS A 221 0.23 -3.08 6.32
C LYS A 221 0.34 -4.56 6.67
N LEU A 222 0.85 -4.91 7.85
CA LEU A 222 0.85 -6.29 8.34
C LEU A 222 -0.56 -6.87 8.40
N GLY A 223 -1.54 -6.12 8.94
CA GLY A 223 -2.94 -6.53 8.95
C GLY A 223 -3.52 -6.72 7.54
N VAL A 224 -3.18 -5.82 6.60
CA VAL A 224 -3.61 -5.96 5.19
C VAL A 224 -2.98 -7.18 4.51
N ILE A 225 -1.72 -7.50 4.81
CA ILE A 225 -1.10 -8.71 4.27
C ILE A 225 -1.80 -9.95 4.85
N ALA A 226 -2.03 -9.99 6.16
CA ALA A 226 -2.73 -11.09 6.82
C ALA A 226 -4.15 -11.30 6.24
N GLU A 227 -4.89 -10.22 5.98
CA GLU A 227 -6.19 -10.26 5.29
C GLU A 227 -6.07 -10.91 3.90
N ARG A 228 -5.05 -10.49 3.12
CA ARG A 228 -4.83 -11.00 1.74
C ARG A 228 -4.38 -12.45 1.69
N THR A 229 -3.67 -12.92 2.72
CA THR A 229 -3.21 -14.32 2.83
C THR A 229 -4.22 -15.23 3.52
N GLY A 230 -5.38 -14.69 3.94
CA GLY A 230 -6.46 -15.46 4.56
C GLY A 230 -6.31 -15.65 6.08
N ASP A 231 -5.32 -15.03 6.71
CA ASP A 231 -5.21 -14.97 8.16
C ASP A 231 -6.08 -13.85 8.73
N SER A 232 -7.40 -14.08 8.72
CA SER A 232 -8.38 -13.15 9.30
C SER A 232 -8.14 -12.89 10.79
N SER A 233 -7.52 -13.83 11.51
CA SER A 233 -7.25 -13.69 12.94
C SER A 233 -6.10 -12.70 13.19
N GLY A 234 -4.99 -12.86 12.48
CA GLY A 234 -3.86 -11.94 12.50
C GLY A 234 -4.24 -10.55 11.98
N ALA A 235 -5.03 -10.48 10.90
CA ALA A 235 -5.53 -9.22 10.37
C ALA A 235 -6.29 -8.42 11.43
N ARG A 236 -7.23 -9.08 12.13
CA ARG A 236 -8.02 -8.47 13.20
C ARG A 236 -7.13 -7.98 14.34
N ASN A 237 -6.15 -8.79 14.76
CA ASN A 237 -5.20 -8.43 15.82
C ASN A 237 -4.40 -7.16 15.46
N PHE A 238 -3.80 -7.10 14.27
CA PHE A 238 -3.04 -5.93 13.83
C PHE A 238 -3.91 -4.67 13.72
N PHE A 239 -5.11 -4.78 13.15
CA PHE A 239 -6.02 -3.63 13.06
C PHE A 239 -6.46 -3.13 14.44
N GLN A 240 -6.79 -4.04 15.37
CA GLN A 240 -7.11 -3.68 16.75
C GLN A 240 -5.94 -2.99 17.45
N GLN A 241 -4.71 -3.44 17.18
CA GLN A 241 -3.50 -2.83 17.71
C GLN A 241 -3.32 -1.40 17.22
N VAL A 242 -3.51 -1.14 15.92
CA VAL A 242 -3.47 0.24 15.38
C VAL A 242 -4.54 1.12 16.03
N ILE A 243 -5.76 0.62 16.20
CA ILE A 243 -6.87 1.38 16.79
C ILE A 243 -6.60 1.74 18.26
N SER A 244 -6.04 0.81 19.02
CA SER A 244 -5.77 1.00 20.46
C SER A 244 -4.53 1.84 20.73
N GLU A 245 -3.43 1.61 20.02
CA GLU A 245 -2.15 2.28 20.28
C GLU A 245 -2.06 3.64 19.57
N TYR A 246 -2.80 3.85 18.47
CA TYR A 246 -2.68 5.04 17.61
C TYR A 246 -4.02 5.73 17.32
N PRO A 247 -4.77 6.19 18.34
CA PRO A 247 -6.14 6.70 18.20
C PRO A 247 -6.27 7.91 17.26
N ASN A 248 -5.21 8.71 17.11
CA ASN A 248 -5.20 9.95 16.30
C ASN A 248 -4.55 9.77 14.91
N SER A 249 -4.20 8.54 14.52
CA SER A 249 -3.52 8.28 13.24
C SER A 249 -4.50 8.15 12.07
N SER A 250 -4.04 8.45 10.85
CA SER A 250 -4.76 8.10 9.62
C SER A 250 -4.94 6.57 9.49
N ALA A 251 -3.93 5.81 9.90
CA ALA A 251 -3.94 4.35 9.90
C ALA A 251 -5.10 3.76 10.72
N LYS A 252 -5.47 4.38 11.85
CA LYS A 252 -6.62 3.97 12.67
C LYS A 252 -7.93 3.99 11.89
N ARG A 253 -8.21 5.06 11.15
CA ARG A 253 -9.44 5.14 10.33
C ARG A 253 -9.49 4.04 9.27
N LEU A 254 -8.36 3.74 8.65
CA LEU A 254 -8.24 2.65 7.68
C LEU A 254 -8.41 1.27 8.34
N ALA A 255 -7.82 1.07 9.51
CA ALA A 255 -7.94 -0.17 10.29
C ALA A 255 -9.40 -0.44 10.69
N GLU A 256 -10.13 0.57 11.18
CA GLU A 256 -11.56 0.45 11.51
C GLU A 256 -12.40 0.07 10.30
N SER A 257 -12.19 0.75 9.17
CA SER A 257 -12.89 0.46 7.93
C SER A 257 -12.66 -0.99 7.48
N ARG A 258 -11.43 -1.49 7.56
CA ARG A 258 -11.11 -2.88 7.22
C ARG A 258 -11.70 -3.89 8.20
N LEU A 259 -11.65 -3.60 9.49
CA LEU A 259 -12.19 -4.49 10.53
C LEU A 259 -13.72 -4.66 10.42
N ASN A 260 -14.44 -3.64 9.95
CA ASN A 260 -15.87 -3.74 9.66
C ASN A 260 -16.20 -4.60 8.44
N ASN A 261 -15.23 -4.81 7.54
CA ASN A 261 -15.39 -5.54 6.28
C ASN A 261 -14.76 -6.95 6.30
N LEU A 262 -14.11 -7.33 7.41
CA LEU A 262 -13.44 -8.61 7.66
C LEU A 262 -14.41 -9.72 8.11
#